data_AF-A0A2W0AN74-F1
#
_entry.id   AF-A0A2W0AN74-F1
#
_cell.length_a   1.000
_cell.length_b   1.000
_cell.length_c   1.000
_cell.angle_alpha   90.00
_cell.angle_beta   90.00
_cell.angle_gamma   90.00
#
_symmetry.space_group_name_H-M   'P 1'
#
loop_
_entity.id
_entity.type
_entity.pdbx_description
1 polymer ?
#
loop_
_entity_poly.entity_id
_entity_poly.type
_entity_poly.pdbx_seq_one_letter_code
_entity_poly.pdbx_strand_id
1 'polypeptide(L)'
;MKKFWLVYLAAVLGAIWLLTASGRAATVNTRTLTSKSKEKSLNENQRARKRMKRLARSRAPGTRYASRRHRRRYYERFNTSSFAEEITDGDETAGEDSMVRAAAADALGNMNGTVVAIEPTSGRILAMVNQKLALASGAQPCSTIKLSVALAALSENLITKDTEMRLGRHSRINLTGALAHSNNAYFEALGRRLGFEKVSYYAHQYGLGELAGYNIPGEHLGIYPDEEIPSKLGGVGKMCSFGEGISMTPLQLGALVSAIANGGTLYYMQHPNSPDEVANFQPRVKRHLDIGPLIADLSDGMAGAVEYGTARSVRYSFNEESILGKTGTCSRAGTRYGWFASYANTNVGRIVTVVFLQGGRPTYGPKAAEIAGRMYRNLYDHSFFAGRPLLPTNAAGTPAVGVTQ
;
A
#
# COMPACT_ATOMS: atom_id res chain seq x y z
N MET A 1 -49.92 -6.71 -31.74
CA MET A 1 -49.31 -7.62 -30.74
C MET A 1 -50.37 -8.36 -29.92
N LYS A 2 -51.20 -9.19 -30.57
CA LYS A 2 -52.30 -9.94 -29.91
C LYS A 2 -52.38 -11.42 -30.33
N LYS A 3 -51.35 -11.94 -31.01
CA LYS A 3 -51.29 -13.34 -31.48
C LYS A 3 -50.19 -14.20 -30.82
N PHE A 4 -49.34 -13.62 -29.96
CA PHE A 4 -48.30 -14.37 -29.25
C PHE A 4 -48.70 -14.84 -27.84
N TRP A 5 -49.79 -14.32 -27.28
CA TRP A 5 -50.26 -14.70 -25.94
C TRP A 5 -51.13 -15.96 -25.92
N LEU A 6 -51.76 -16.31 -27.05
CA LEU A 6 -52.63 -17.49 -27.18
C LEU A 6 -51.85 -18.81 -27.24
N VAL A 7 -50.58 -18.80 -27.66
CA VAL A 7 -49.76 -20.02 -27.79
C VAL A 7 -49.16 -20.43 -26.44
N TYR A 8 -48.93 -19.47 -25.54
CA TYR A 8 -48.34 -19.72 -24.22
C TYR A 8 -49.36 -20.28 -23.22
N LEU A 9 -50.65 -19.93 -23.36
CA LEU A 9 -51.72 -20.43 -22.48
C LEU A 9 -52.08 -21.89 -22.77
N ALA A 10 -51.88 -22.36 -24.01
CA ALA A 10 -52.11 -23.76 -24.40
C ALA A 10 -51.04 -24.72 -23.87
N ALA A 11 -49.81 -24.24 -23.65
CA ALA A 11 -48.71 -25.06 -23.14
C ALA A 11 -48.75 -25.26 -21.60
N VAL A 12 -49.41 -24.38 -20.86
CA VAL A 12 -49.49 -24.47 -19.38
C VAL A 12 -50.67 -25.32 -18.91
N LEU A 13 -51.72 -25.47 -19.71
CA LEU A 13 -52.91 -26.28 -19.38
C LEU A 13 -52.76 -27.78 -19.71
N GLY A 14 -51.81 -28.17 -20.55
CA GLY A 14 -51.52 -29.57 -20.89
C GLY A 14 -50.71 -30.34 -19.84
N ALA A 15 -49.95 -29.66 -18.98
CA ALA A 15 -49.11 -30.30 -17.97
C ALA A 15 -49.85 -30.59 -16.63
N ILE A 16 -51.07 -30.06 -16.46
CA ILE A 16 -51.89 -30.23 -15.25
C ILE A 16 -52.85 -31.43 -15.37
N TRP A 17 -52.96 -32.04 -16.56
CA TRP A 17 -53.89 -33.14 -16.86
C TRP A 17 -53.32 -34.56 -16.73
N LEU A 18 -52.11 -34.73 -16.17
CA LEU A 18 -51.45 -36.04 -16.02
C LEU A 18 -51.18 -36.50 -14.58
N LEU A 19 -51.73 -35.83 -13.55
CA LEU A 19 -51.51 -36.21 -12.14
C LEU A 19 -52.77 -36.26 -11.28
N THR A 20 -53.94 -36.58 -11.85
CA THR A 20 -55.14 -36.95 -11.08
C THR A 20 -55.88 -38.14 -11.70
N ALA A 21 -55.42 -39.34 -11.42
CA ALA A 21 -56.25 -40.54 -11.34
C ALA A 21 -55.71 -41.34 -10.15
N SER A 22 -56.40 -41.56 -9.05
CA SER A 22 -57.83 -41.56 -8.79
C SER A 22 -58.02 -41.54 -7.26
N GLY A 23 -58.86 -40.64 -6.78
CA GLY A 23 -59.35 -40.71 -5.40
C GLY A 23 -60.41 -41.79 -5.29
N ARG A 24 -60.28 -42.67 -4.29
CA ARG A 24 -61.43 -43.37 -3.70
C ARG A 24 -61.36 -43.26 -2.18
N ALA A 25 -62.53 -42.98 -1.63
CA ALA A 25 -62.83 -42.53 -0.29
C ALA A 25 -62.53 -43.58 0.80
N ALA A 26 -62.41 -43.05 2.02
CA ALA A 26 -62.25 -43.79 3.25
C ALA A 26 -63.47 -44.67 3.59
N THR A 27 -63.19 -45.87 4.09
CA THR A 27 -64.08 -46.58 5.01
C THR A 27 -63.27 -47.04 6.21
N VAL A 28 -63.60 -46.48 7.37
CA VAL A 28 -63.05 -46.86 8.67
C VAL A 28 -63.63 -48.23 9.05
N ASN A 29 -62.76 -49.17 9.40
CA ASN A 29 -63.19 -50.38 10.10
C ASN A 29 -62.30 -50.54 11.34
N THR A 30 -62.91 -50.26 12.49
CA THR A 30 -62.33 -50.46 13.83
C THR A 30 -62.60 -51.88 14.28
N ARG A 31 -61.56 -52.73 14.34
CA ARG A 31 -61.44 -53.78 15.37
C ARG A 31 -60.06 -54.44 15.38
N THR A 32 -59.41 -54.25 16.52
CA THR A 32 -58.53 -55.17 17.27
C THR A 32 -57.69 -56.17 16.44
N LEU A 33 -56.40 -55.86 16.31
CA LEU A 33 -55.37 -56.87 16.09
C LEU A 33 -54.47 -56.96 17.33
N THR A 34 -54.75 -58.02 18.09
CA THR A 34 -53.86 -58.65 19.06
C THR A 34 -52.53 -59.08 18.43
N SER A 35 -51.53 -59.20 19.30
CA SER A 35 -50.13 -59.48 19.06
C SER A 35 -49.83 -60.62 18.07
N LYS A 36 -48.87 -60.39 17.18
CA LYS A 36 -47.85 -61.38 16.79
C LYS A 36 -46.62 -60.67 16.25
N SER A 37 -45.50 -60.92 16.92
CA SER A 37 -44.19 -60.33 16.65
C SER A 37 -43.61 -60.81 15.33
N LYS A 38 -43.06 -59.87 14.58
CA LYS A 38 -41.91 -60.09 13.69
C LYS A 38 -40.99 -58.89 13.90
N GLU A 39 -39.98 -59.07 14.75
CA GLU A 39 -38.91 -58.09 14.94
C GLU A 39 -38.17 -57.90 13.61
N LYS A 40 -38.40 -56.76 12.95
CA LYS A 40 -37.42 -56.22 12.01
C LYS A 40 -36.33 -55.55 12.85
N SER A 41 -35.15 -56.17 12.89
CA SER A 41 -33.92 -55.54 13.36
C SER A 41 -33.66 -54.29 12.51
N LEU A 42 -33.98 -53.12 13.07
CA LEU A 42 -33.65 -51.83 12.49
C LEU A 42 -32.18 -51.55 12.79
N ASN A 43 -31.30 -51.84 11.84
CA ASN A 43 -29.88 -51.50 11.99
C ASN A 43 -29.70 -49.99 11.79
N GLU A 44 -29.43 -49.29 12.88
CA GLU A 44 -29.36 -47.84 12.95
C GLU A 44 -28.12 -47.31 12.22
N ASN A 45 -28.33 -46.58 11.13
CA ASN A 45 -27.25 -46.10 10.26
C ASN A 45 -26.30 -45.16 11.04
N GLN A 46 -24.97 -45.30 10.87
CA GLN A 46 -23.95 -44.58 11.67
C GLN A 46 -24.14 -43.05 11.73
N ARG A 47 -24.72 -42.45 10.69
CA ARG A 47 -25.06 -41.02 10.66
C ARG A 47 -26.16 -40.65 11.66
N ALA A 48 -27.17 -41.50 11.85
CA ALA A 48 -28.23 -41.30 12.82
C ALA A 48 -27.68 -41.35 14.26
N ARG A 49 -26.80 -42.33 14.56
CA ARG A 49 -26.10 -42.42 15.85
C ARG A 49 -25.24 -41.19 16.16
N LYS A 50 -24.50 -40.66 15.17
CA LYS A 50 -23.71 -39.43 15.34
C LYS A 50 -24.60 -38.21 15.60
N ARG A 51 -25.75 -38.12 14.93
CA ARG A 51 -26.70 -37.02 15.11
C ARG A 51 -27.38 -37.08 16.48
N MET A 52 -27.78 -38.27 16.92
CA MET A 52 -28.35 -38.48 18.26
C MET A 52 -27.33 -38.21 19.38
N LYS A 53 -26.06 -38.62 19.23
CA LYS A 53 -25.00 -38.25 20.19
C LYS A 53 -24.79 -36.74 20.29
N ARG A 54 -24.92 -36.00 19.18
CA ARG A 54 -24.85 -34.53 19.18
C ARG A 54 -26.05 -33.91 19.90
N LEU A 55 -27.27 -34.40 19.63
CA LEU A 55 -28.50 -33.92 20.25
C LEU A 55 -28.58 -34.24 21.76
N ALA A 56 -28.05 -35.39 22.18
CA ALA A 56 -27.94 -35.77 23.58
C ALA A 56 -26.95 -34.88 24.34
N ARG A 57 -25.82 -34.50 23.70
CA ARG A 57 -24.85 -33.56 24.29
C ARG A 57 -25.39 -32.13 24.41
N SER A 58 -26.34 -31.72 23.57
CA SER A 58 -26.97 -30.39 23.67
C SER A 58 -28.06 -30.28 24.74
N ARG A 59 -28.47 -31.38 25.38
CA ARG A 59 -29.55 -31.41 26.38
C ARG A 59 -29.10 -31.68 27.81
N ALA A 60 -27.80 -31.81 28.07
CA ALA A 60 -27.29 -31.85 29.43
C ALA A 60 -27.35 -30.43 30.05
N PRO A 61 -27.92 -30.24 31.25
CA PRO A 61 -27.87 -28.96 31.94
C PRO A 61 -26.41 -28.64 32.26
N GLY A 62 -25.80 -27.79 31.44
CA GLY A 62 -24.44 -27.33 31.64
C GLY A 62 -24.38 -26.46 32.89
N THR A 63 -23.65 -26.89 33.90
CA THR A 63 -23.16 -26.00 34.96
C THR A 63 -22.43 -24.85 34.30
N ARG A 64 -23.02 -23.64 34.36
CA ARG A 64 -22.35 -22.42 33.93
C ARG A 64 -21.24 -22.14 34.92
N TYR A 65 -20.09 -22.77 34.73
CA TYR A 65 -18.85 -22.22 35.26
C TYR A 65 -18.69 -20.85 34.63
N ALA A 66 -18.89 -19.80 35.42
CA ALA A 66 -18.50 -18.46 35.05
C ALA A 66 -17.00 -18.52 34.75
N SER A 67 -16.63 -18.63 33.48
CA SER A 67 -15.24 -18.51 33.10
C SER A 67 -14.82 -17.11 33.53
N ARG A 68 -13.98 -17.01 34.57
CA ARG A 68 -13.28 -15.77 34.87
C ARG A 68 -12.53 -15.41 33.60
N ARG A 69 -13.09 -14.49 32.79
CA ARG A 69 -12.35 -13.86 31.71
C ARG A 69 -11.19 -13.17 32.39
N HIS A 70 -10.01 -13.79 32.35
CA HIS A 70 -8.78 -13.07 32.62
C HIS A 70 -8.78 -11.88 31.67
N ARG A 71 -9.12 -10.69 32.18
CA ARG A 71 -8.81 -9.43 31.49
C ARG A 71 -7.30 -9.47 31.33
N ARG A 72 -6.83 -9.85 30.14
CA ARG A 72 -5.44 -9.67 29.76
C ARG A 72 -5.19 -8.19 29.94
N ARG A 73 -4.38 -7.82 30.94
CA ARG A 73 -3.90 -6.46 31.10
C ARG A 73 -3.17 -6.12 29.82
N TYR A 74 -3.80 -5.29 28.99
CA TYR A 74 -3.19 -4.82 27.77
C TYR A 74 -2.20 -3.72 28.19
N TYR A 75 -0.91 -4.04 28.17
CA TYR A 75 0.13 -3.04 28.32
C TYR A 75 0.37 -2.40 26.95
N GLU A 76 0.19 -1.07 26.88
CA GLU A 76 0.56 -0.32 25.69
C GLU A 76 2.06 -0.42 25.49
N ARG A 77 2.47 -0.93 24.32
CA ARG A 77 3.90 -1.14 24.02
C ARG A 77 4.53 0.11 23.42
N PHE A 78 3.71 1.09 23.05
CA PHE A 78 4.16 2.34 22.48
C PHE A 78 4.10 3.47 23.51
N ASN A 79 5.22 4.16 23.68
CA ASN A 79 5.36 5.28 24.60
C ASN A 79 5.31 6.64 23.87
N THR A 80 5.56 6.68 22.56
CA THR A 80 5.49 7.90 21.75
C THR A 80 4.04 8.28 21.45
N SER A 81 3.66 9.54 21.69
CA SER A 81 2.35 10.07 21.30
C SER A 81 2.19 10.05 19.77
N SER A 82 0.99 9.68 19.31
CA SER A 82 0.63 9.72 17.89
C SER A 82 0.17 11.10 17.44
N PHE A 83 -0.02 12.01 18.39
CA PHE A 83 -0.46 13.37 18.17
C PHE A 83 0.55 14.34 18.76
N ALA A 84 0.72 15.47 18.10
CA ALA A 84 1.57 16.55 18.53
C ALA A 84 0.85 17.89 18.35
N GLU A 85 1.14 18.82 19.24
CA GLU A 85 0.69 20.21 19.16
C GLU A 85 1.80 21.04 18.49
N GLU A 86 1.44 22.19 17.93
CA GLU A 86 2.40 23.16 17.38
C GLU A 86 3.36 22.56 16.34
N ILE A 87 2.90 21.57 15.55
CA ILE A 87 3.75 20.82 14.62
C ILE A 87 4.35 21.66 13.49
N THR A 88 3.85 22.86 13.26
CA THR A 88 4.34 23.80 12.25
C THR A 88 5.11 24.97 12.86
N ASP A 89 5.33 24.96 14.18
CA ASP A 89 6.08 26.04 14.83
C ASP A 89 7.54 26.02 14.39
N GLY A 90 8.04 27.19 13.97
CA GLY A 90 9.36 27.36 13.38
C GLY A 90 9.52 26.87 11.92
N ASP A 91 8.44 26.52 11.22
CA ASP A 91 8.52 26.21 9.79
C ASP A 91 8.75 27.49 8.96
N GLU A 92 9.78 27.47 8.08
CA GLU A 92 10.06 28.55 7.12
C GLU A 92 9.21 28.37 5.86
N THR A 93 8.21 29.23 5.65
CA THR A 93 7.17 29.00 4.62
C THR A 93 7.19 29.98 3.44
N ALA A 94 8.04 31.01 3.47
CA ALA A 94 7.93 32.14 2.55
C ALA A 94 8.24 31.81 1.07
N GLY A 95 8.95 30.71 0.76
CA GLY A 95 9.14 30.23 -0.62
C GLY A 95 8.28 29.00 -1.00
N GLU A 96 7.40 28.55 -0.10
CA GLU A 96 6.49 27.44 -0.35
C GLU A 96 5.26 27.87 -1.16
N ASP A 97 4.62 26.90 -1.84
CA ASP A 97 3.33 27.10 -2.49
C ASP A 97 2.22 27.08 -1.42
N SER A 98 1.53 28.20 -1.25
CA SER A 98 0.54 28.38 -0.19
C SER A 98 -0.65 27.41 -0.30
N MET A 99 -1.06 27.04 -1.51
CA MET A 99 -2.12 26.06 -1.74
C MET A 99 -1.66 24.66 -1.36
N VAL A 100 -0.46 24.26 -1.80
CA VAL A 100 0.10 22.94 -1.47
C VAL A 100 0.36 22.83 0.03
N ARG A 101 0.86 23.89 0.65
CA ARG A 101 1.14 23.95 2.08
C ARG A 101 -0.13 23.85 2.92
N ALA A 102 -1.20 24.57 2.54
CA ALA A 102 -2.50 24.48 3.20
C ALA A 102 -3.09 23.06 3.08
N ALA A 103 -3.05 22.48 1.88
CA ALA A 103 -3.53 21.11 1.65
C ALA A 103 -2.77 20.07 2.48
N ALA A 104 -1.44 20.21 2.58
CA ALA A 104 -0.59 19.32 3.37
C ALA A 104 -0.83 19.46 4.88
N ALA A 105 -0.97 20.69 5.38
CA ALA A 105 -1.22 20.97 6.79
C ALA A 105 -2.59 20.43 7.24
N ASP A 106 -3.64 20.71 6.47
CA ASP A 106 -4.99 20.23 6.75
C ASP A 106 -5.06 18.70 6.73
N ALA A 107 -4.42 18.07 5.74
CA ALA A 107 -4.40 16.62 5.62
C ALA A 107 -3.70 15.93 6.81
N LEU A 108 -2.58 16.49 7.29
CA LEU A 108 -1.80 15.99 8.41
C LEU A 108 -2.55 16.17 9.74
N GLY A 109 -3.24 17.30 9.91
CA GLY A 109 -3.94 17.64 11.14
C GLY A 109 -2.98 17.70 12.33
N ASN A 110 -3.34 17.07 13.44
CA ASN A 110 -2.51 17.00 14.66
C ASN A 110 -1.68 15.72 14.78
N MET A 111 -1.54 14.93 13.71
CA MET A 111 -0.74 13.72 13.74
C MET A 111 0.75 14.06 13.92
N ASN A 112 1.42 13.34 14.81
CA ASN A 112 2.86 13.48 15.01
C ASN A 112 3.61 12.93 13.79
N GLY A 113 3.94 13.82 12.87
CA GLY A 113 4.45 13.48 11.56
C GLY A 113 4.77 14.71 10.72
N THR A 114 5.18 14.46 9.47
CA THR A 114 5.53 15.46 8.48
C THR A 114 4.96 15.08 7.12
N VAL A 115 4.68 16.09 6.30
CA VAL A 115 4.31 15.95 4.90
C VAL A 115 5.27 16.80 4.07
N VAL A 116 5.92 16.16 3.09
CA VAL A 116 6.79 16.84 2.11
C VAL A 116 6.17 16.67 0.72
N ALA A 117 5.98 17.77 0.02
CA ALA A 117 5.44 17.82 -1.33
C ALA A 117 6.48 18.39 -2.29
N ILE A 118 6.79 17.66 -3.37
CA ILE A 118 7.93 17.93 -4.23
C ILE A 118 7.46 17.97 -5.69
N GLU A 119 7.98 18.93 -6.45
CA GLU A 119 7.89 18.94 -7.90
C GLU A 119 9.01 18.05 -8.49
N PRO A 120 8.68 16.89 -9.06
CA PRO A 120 9.68 15.87 -9.38
C PRO A 120 10.59 16.27 -10.52
N THR A 121 10.16 17.14 -11.44
CA THR A 121 10.95 17.58 -12.61
C THR A 121 11.99 18.66 -12.29
N SER A 122 11.98 19.19 -11.06
CA SER A 122 12.85 20.30 -10.66
C SER A 122 13.57 20.07 -9.33
N GLY A 123 13.05 19.17 -8.48
CA GLY A 123 13.53 18.99 -7.10
C GLY A 123 13.06 20.09 -6.16
N ARG A 124 12.21 21.02 -6.61
CA ARG A 124 11.64 22.07 -5.76
C ARG A 124 10.69 21.46 -4.74
N ILE A 125 10.93 21.75 -3.47
CA ILE A 125 9.98 21.47 -2.39
C ILE A 125 8.89 22.53 -2.46
N LEU A 126 7.67 22.09 -2.77
CA LEU A 126 6.48 22.94 -2.84
C LEU A 126 5.90 23.21 -1.46
N ALA A 127 6.02 22.25 -0.54
CA ALA A 127 5.62 22.40 0.86
C ALA A 127 6.36 21.40 1.75
N MET A 128 6.74 21.83 2.95
CA MET A 128 7.30 20.98 4.01
C MET A 128 6.61 21.32 5.33
N VAL A 129 5.69 20.47 5.76
CA VAL A 129 4.95 20.62 7.03
C VAL A 129 5.71 19.88 8.12
N ASN A 130 5.98 20.53 9.25
CA ASN A 130 6.83 20.01 10.33
C ASN A 130 8.25 19.76 9.83
N GLN A 131 8.93 20.86 9.47
CA GLN A 131 10.28 20.87 8.92
C GLN A 131 11.28 20.25 9.89
N LYS A 132 11.11 20.48 11.21
CA LYS A 132 11.92 19.85 12.25
C LYS A 132 11.96 18.33 12.12
N LEU A 133 10.83 17.68 11.83
CA LEU A 133 10.80 16.23 11.63
C LEU A 133 11.23 15.82 10.22
N ALA A 134 10.93 16.62 9.20
CA ALA A 134 11.36 16.37 7.83
C ALA A 134 12.88 16.39 7.65
N LEU A 135 13.57 17.24 8.41
CA LEU A 135 15.01 17.50 8.36
C LEU A 135 15.81 16.69 9.40
N ALA A 136 15.14 16.01 10.32
CA ALA A 136 15.79 15.16 11.33
C ALA A 136 16.59 14.00 10.71
N SER A 137 17.35 13.27 11.54
CA SER A 137 18.21 12.14 11.14
C SER A 137 17.50 10.90 10.55
N GLY A 138 16.21 11.04 10.25
CA GLY A 138 15.39 10.02 9.63
C GLY A 138 14.91 8.94 10.60
N ALA A 139 14.25 7.95 10.04
CA ALA A 139 13.88 6.74 10.77
C ALA A 139 14.01 5.53 9.85
N GLN A 140 13.84 4.34 10.41
CA GLN A 140 13.82 3.11 9.64
C GLN A 140 12.79 3.22 8.49
N PRO A 141 13.19 3.02 7.21
CA PRO A 141 12.28 3.18 6.07
C PRO A 141 11.19 2.10 6.01
N CYS A 142 11.29 1.08 6.86
CA CYS A 142 10.37 -0.03 6.89
C CYS A 142 10.27 -0.68 5.48
N SER A 143 9.08 -0.75 4.90
CA SER A 143 8.87 -1.32 3.57
C SER A 143 9.00 -0.34 2.41
N THR A 144 9.32 0.94 2.62
CA THR A 144 9.55 1.86 1.48
C THR A 144 10.89 1.57 0.79
N ILE A 145 11.87 0.98 1.51
CA ILE A 145 13.15 0.52 0.95
C ILE A 145 12.99 -0.46 -0.23
N LYS A 146 11.83 -1.14 -0.31
CA LYS A 146 11.50 -2.10 -1.37
C LYS A 146 11.51 -1.46 -2.76
N LEU A 147 11.30 -0.15 -2.88
CA LEU A 147 11.45 0.58 -4.14
C LEU A 147 12.90 0.53 -4.64
N SER A 148 13.86 0.86 -3.77
CA SER A 148 15.29 0.76 -4.07
C SER A 148 15.70 -0.66 -4.45
N VAL A 149 15.22 -1.66 -3.70
CA VAL A 149 15.56 -3.07 -3.94
C VAL A 149 14.95 -3.59 -5.24
N ALA A 150 13.71 -3.21 -5.54
CA ALA A 150 13.06 -3.58 -6.80
C ALA A 150 13.81 -3.00 -8.00
N LEU A 151 14.16 -1.71 -7.96
CA LEU A 151 14.94 -1.08 -9.02
C LEU A 151 16.31 -1.75 -9.19
N ALA A 152 17.04 -2.00 -8.09
CA ALA A 152 18.31 -2.72 -8.16
C ALA A 152 18.19 -4.09 -8.82
N ALA A 153 17.17 -4.88 -8.47
CA ALA A 153 16.96 -6.19 -9.07
C ALA A 153 16.55 -6.15 -10.54
N LEU A 154 15.79 -5.14 -10.95
CA LEU A 154 15.43 -4.88 -12.34
C LEU A 154 16.67 -4.47 -13.16
N SER A 155 17.49 -3.55 -12.64
CA SER A 155 18.75 -3.13 -13.27
C SER A 155 19.74 -4.28 -13.45
N GLU A 156 19.77 -5.21 -12.50
CA GLU A 156 20.59 -6.42 -12.57
C GLU A 156 19.97 -7.55 -13.40
N ASN A 157 18.82 -7.32 -14.04
CA ASN A 157 18.06 -8.32 -14.81
C ASN A 157 17.77 -9.61 -14.04
N LEU A 158 17.68 -9.54 -12.70
CA LEU A 158 17.37 -10.70 -11.85
C LEU A 158 15.88 -11.06 -11.87
N ILE A 159 15.05 -10.07 -12.20
CA ILE A 159 13.60 -10.19 -12.32
C ILE A 159 13.10 -9.32 -13.47
N THR A 160 11.92 -9.66 -13.96
CA THR A 160 11.00 -8.81 -14.72
C THR A 160 9.70 -8.69 -13.94
N LYS A 161 8.76 -7.83 -14.36
CA LYS A 161 7.44 -7.78 -13.72
C LYS A 161 6.70 -9.12 -13.66
N ASP A 162 6.95 -10.01 -14.62
CA ASP A 162 6.30 -11.33 -14.74
C ASP A 162 7.07 -12.46 -14.04
N THR A 163 8.27 -12.19 -13.54
CA THR A 163 9.09 -13.20 -12.88
C THR A 163 8.46 -13.64 -11.57
N GLU A 164 7.86 -14.84 -11.56
CA GLU A 164 7.31 -15.45 -10.36
C GLU A 164 8.41 -16.01 -9.46
N MET A 165 8.45 -15.57 -8.21
CA MET A 165 9.31 -16.14 -7.19
C MET A 165 8.52 -17.10 -6.30
N ARG A 166 9.04 -18.32 -6.14
CA ARG A 166 8.47 -19.32 -5.23
C ARG A 166 8.85 -18.99 -3.79
N LEU A 167 7.85 -18.67 -2.96
CA LEU A 167 8.03 -18.35 -1.54
C LEU A 167 7.70 -19.53 -0.61
N GLY A 168 7.10 -20.59 -1.15
CA GLY A 168 6.77 -21.80 -0.41
C GLY A 168 6.26 -22.92 -1.32
N ARG A 169 5.70 -23.98 -0.73
CA ARG A 169 5.20 -25.14 -1.50
C ARG A 169 4.07 -24.77 -2.48
N HIS A 170 3.20 -23.84 -2.10
CA HIS A 170 2.00 -23.44 -2.85
C HIS A 170 1.88 -21.93 -3.04
N SER A 171 2.97 -21.16 -2.84
CA SER A 171 2.94 -19.71 -2.94
C SER A 171 4.00 -19.24 -3.92
N ARG A 172 3.53 -18.51 -4.94
CA ARG A 172 4.33 -17.78 -5.91
C ARG A 172 3.79 -16.36 -5.99
N ILE A 173 4.68 -15.40 -6.20
CA ILE A 173 4.31 -14.01 -6.38
C ILE A 173 5.32 -13.35 -7.32
N ASN A 174 4.85 -12.45 -8.17
CA ASN A 174 5.69 -11.63 -9.03
C ASN A 174 5.97 -10.25 -8.38
N LEU A 175 6.74 -9.40 -9.07
CA LEU A 175 7.12 -8.09 -8.55
C LEU A 175 5.89 -7.21 -8.26
N THR A 176 4.92 -7.18 -9.18
CA THR A 176 3.68 -6.40 -9.05
C THR A 176 2.93 -6.75 -7.76
N GLY A 177 2.65 -8.03 -7.55
CA GLY A 177 1.98 -8.49 -6.33
C GLY A 177 2.81 -8.26 -5.07
N ALA A 178 4.13 -8.45 -5.16
CA ALA A 178 5.04 -8.28 -4.03
C ALA A 178 5.11 -6.81 -3.57
N LEU A 179 5.13 -5.84 -4.49
CA LEU A 179 5.08 -4.42 -4.18
C LEU A 179 3.71 -4.02 -3.61
N ALA A 180 2.62 -4.43 -4.26
CA ALA A 180 1.25 -4.09 -3.86
C ALA A 180 0.92 -4.54 -2.42
N HIS A 181 1.27 -5.79 -2.09
CA HIS A 181 1.05 -6.38 -0.77
C HIS A 181 2.25 -6.26 0.17
N SER A 182 3.32 -5.60 -0.27
CA SER A 182 4.55 -5.41 0.52
C SER A 182 5.11 -6.73 1.06
N ASN A 183 5.21 -7.77 0.23
CA ASN A 183 5.55 -9.12 0.66
C ASN A 183 7.01 -9.23 1.13
N ASN A 184 7.22 -9.36 2.44
CA ASN A 184 8.58 -9.40 3.02
C ASN A 184 9.42 -10.57 2.50
N ALA A 185 8.84 -11.77 2.39
CA ALA A 185 9.58 -12.96 1.97
C ALA A 185 10.15 -12.82 0.53
N TYR A 186 9.39 -12.19 -0.38
CA TYR A 186 9.87 -11.86 -1.72
C TYR A 186 11.11 -10.96 -1.67
N PHE A 187 11.04 -9.84 -0.95
CA PHE A 187 12.16 -8.88 -0.88
C PHE A 187 13.35 -9.39 -0.05
N GLU A 188 13.12 -10.26 0.93
CA GLU A 188 14.22 -10.96 1.61
C GLU A 188 14.95 -11.91 0.67
N ALA A 189 14.21 -12.70 -0.12
CA ALA A 189 14.80 -13.62 -1.10
C ALA A 189 15.50 -12.86 -2.23
N LEU A 190 14.92 -11.75 -2.69
CA LEU A 190 15.52 -10.89 -3.70
C LEU A 190 16.81 -10.22 -3.19
N GLY A 191 16.80 -9.70 -1.96
CA GLY A 191 17.99 -9.14 -1.32
C GLY A 191 19.13 -10.15 -1.19
N ARG A 192 18.83 -11.39 -0.78
CA ARG A 192 19.84 -12.46 -0.72
C ARG A 192 20.40 -12.84 -2.10
N ARG A 193 19.61 -12.69 -3.18
CA ARG A 193 20.09 -12.93 -4.55
C ARG A 193 20.98 -11.80 -5.07
N LEU A 194 20.68 -10.56 -4.70
CA LEU A 194 21.49 -9.40 -5.05
C LEU A 194 22.84 -9.39 -4.32
N GLY A 195 22.85 -9.77 -3.04
CA GLY A 195 24.01 -9.59 -2.17
C GLY A 195 24.08 -8.17 -1.60
N PHE A 196 24.78 -8.00 -0.48
CA PHE A 196 24.87 -6.72 0.22
C PHE A 196 25.56 -5.65 -0.62
N GLU A 197 26.62 -6.01 -1.35
CA GLU A 197 27.43 -5.09 -2.13
C GLU A 197 26.60 -4.40 -3.21
N LYS A 198 25.79 -5.15 -3.96
CA LYS A 198 24.89 -4.58 -4.97
C LYS A 198 23.78 -3.76 -4.34
N VAL A 199 23.16 -4.28 -3.27
CA VAL A 199 22.09 -3.57 -2.56
C VAL A 199 22.59 -2.21 -2.05
N SER A 200 23.79 -2.18 -1.46
CA SER A 200 24.44 -0.95 -0.99
C SER A 200 24.80 -0.02 -2.15
N TYR A 201 25.44 -0.54 -3.20
CA TYR A 201 25.79 0.22 -4.40
C TYR A 201 24.59 0.98 -4.98
N TYR A 202 23.47 0.27 -5.25
CA TYR A 202 22.28 0.91 -5.81
C TYR A 202 21.61 1.88 -4.83
N ALA A 203 21.56 1.55 -3.54
CA ALA A 203 21.02 2.47 -2.53
C ALA A 203 21.75 3.82 -2.55
N HIS A 204 23.09 3.80 -2.61
CA HIS A 204 23.89 5.02 -2.75
C HIS A 204 23.69 5.71 -4.10
N GLN A 205 23.62 4.98 -5.22
CA GLN A 205 23.26 5.58 -6.51
C GLN A 205 21.93 6.32 -6.42
N TYR A 206 20.95 5.79 -5.70
CA TYR A 206 19.66 6.42 -5.48
C TYR A 206 19.64 7.53 -4.41
N GLY A 207 20.80 7.87 -3.83
CA GLY A 207 20.99 8.98 -2.91
C GLY A 207 20.77 8.65 -1.44
N LEU A 208 20.61 7.37 -1.07
CA LEU A 208 20.51 6.96 0.33
C LEU A 208 21.89 7.07 1.00
N GLY A 209 21.92 7.53 2.25
CA GLY A 209 23.15 7.79 2.99
C GLY A 209 23.84 9.12 2.62
N GLU A 210 23.27 9.90 1.70
CA GLU A 210 23.76 11.22 1.32
C GLU A 210 22.72 12.30 1.67
N LEU A 211 23.13 13.56 1.81
CA LEU A 211 22.18 14.68 1.85
C LEU A 211 21.38 14.73 0.54
N ALA A 212 20.07 14.88 0.68
CA ALA A 212 19.16 15.02 -0.46
C ALA A 212 19.08 16.49 -0.90
N GLY A 213 19.16 17.42 0.04
CA GLY A 213 19.04 18.85 -0.19
C GLY A 213 20.28 19.52 -0.77
N TYR A 214 20.05 20.67 -1.42
CA TYR A 214 21.08 21.63 -1.79
C TYR A 214 21.11 22.76 -0.77
N ASN A 215 22.02 22.68 0.20
CA ASN A 215 22.22 23.70 1.26
C ASN A 215 20.96 23.98 2.08
N ILE A 216 20.15 22.96 2.39
CA ILE A 216 18.97 23.13 3.27
C ILE A 216 19.47 23.17 4.72
N PRO A 217 19.30 24.28 5.46
CA PRO A 217 19.76 24.39 6.83
C PRO A 217 19.09 23.35 7.74
N GLY A 218 19.88 22.73 8.62
CA GLY A 218 19.37 21.73 9.56
C GLY A 218 19.06 20.36 8.95
N GLU A 219 19.29 20.14 7.65
CA GLU A 219 19.16 18.81 7.04
C GLU A 219 20.21 17.85 7.63
N HIS A 220 19.72 16.77 8.24
CA HIS A 220 20.57 15.64 8.61
C HIS A 220 20.61 14.62 7.47
N LEU A 221 21.77 13.98 7.29
CA LEU A 221 21.82 12.76 6.49
C LEU A 221 21.22 11.59 7.29
N GLY A 222 20.54 10.69 6.57
CA GLY A 222 20.20 9.37 7.10
C GLY A 222 21.44 8.51 7.37
N ILE A 223 21.24 7.23 7.65
CA ILE A 223 22.32 6.26 7.88
C ILE A 223 22.11 5.08 6.95
N TYR A 224 23.10 4.79 6.13
CA TYR A 224 23.20 3.53 5.40
C TYR A 224 24.47 2.82 5.89
N PRO A 225 24.38 1.55 6.33
CA PRO A 225 25.53 0.88 6.92
C PRO A 225 26.57 0.50 5.85
N ASP A 226 27.85 0.63 6.18
CA ASP A 226 28.97 0.26 5.29
C ASP A 226 29.14 -1.26 5.16
N GLU A 227 28.61 -2.03 6.13
CA GLU A 227 28.65 -3.49 6.17
C GLU A 227 27.25 -4.09 6.34
N GLU A 228 27.09 -5.35 5.92
CA GLU A 228 25.84 -6.08 6.13
C GLU A 228 25.54 -6.20 7.63
N ILE A 229 24.28 -5.96 8.02
CA ILE A 229 23.87 -6.20 9.40
C ILE A 229 24.08 -7.67 9.81
N PRO A 230 24.37 -7.97 11.08
CA PRO A 230 24.60 -9.35 11.52
C PRO A 230 23.48 -10.32 11.11
N SER A 231 23.82 -11.56 10.75
CA SER A 231 22.82 -12.58 10.33
C SER A 231 21.75 -12.85 11.40
N LYS A 232 22.06 -12.65 12.69
CA LYS A 232 21.09 -12.73 13.81
C LYS A 232 19.98 -11.68 13.75
N LEU A 233 20.24 -10.54 13.10
CA LEU A 233 19.26 -9.49 12.78
C LEU A 233 18.63 -9.71 11.40
N GLY A 234 19.04 -10.77 10.69
CA GLY A 234 18.49 -11.24 9.42
C GLY A 234 19.21 -10.74 8.17
N GLY A 235 20.37 -10.08 8.32
CA GLY A 235 21.26 -9.74 7.22
C GLY A 235 20.63 -8.87 6.13
N VAL A 236 21.18 -8.97 4.93
CA VAL A 236 20.74 -8.25 3.72
C VAL A 236 19.25 -8.49 3.43
N GLY A 237 18.72 -9.65 3.79
CA GLY A 237 17.29 -9.95 3.63
C GLY A 237 16.40 -8.99 4.43
N LYS A 238 16.72 -8.76 5.72
CA LYS A 238 15.96 -7.83 6.56
C LYS A 238 16.21 -6.37 6.21
N MET A 239 17.40 -6.04 5.73
CA MET A 239 17.67 -4.72 5.14
C MET A 239 16.74 -4.47 3.95
N CYS A 240 16.60 -5.43 3.04
CA CYS A 240 15.81 -5.29 1.82
C CYS A 240 14.29 -5.32 2.03
N SER A 241 13.80 -5.91 3.11
CA SER A 241 12.37 -6.09 3.35
C SER A 241 11.78 -5.16 4.42
N PHE A 242 12.57 -4.84 5.46
CA PHE A 242 12.16 -4.00 6.58
C PHE A 242 13.03 -2.74 6.73
N GLY A 243 14.06 -2.55 5.92
CA GLY A 243 14.99 -1.43 6.10
C GLY A 243 15.81 -1.55 7.38
N GLU A 244 16.00 -2.77 7.90
CA GLU A 244 16.70 -2.97 9.17
C GLU A 244 18.14 -2.43 9.08
N GLY A 245 18.58 -1.71 10.10
CA GLY A 245 19.91 -1.07 10.13
C GLY A 245 20.04 0.20 9.28
N ILE A 246 19.00 0.62 8.57
CA ILE A 246 18.98 1.83 7.75
C ILE A 246 18.16 2.92 8.45
N SER A 247 18.63 4.16 8.39
CA SER A 247 17.83 5.35 8.68
C SER A 247 17.68 6.17 7.40
N MET A 248 16.45 6.52 7.04
CA MET A 248 16.14 7.27 5.83
C MET A 248 15.35 8.52 6.21
N THR A 249 15.71 9.67 5.63
CA THR A 249 14.97 10.92 5.83
C THR A 249 13.78 11.01 4.87
N PRO A 250 12.72 11.78 5.22
CA PRO A 250 11.65 12.11 4.29
C PRO A 250 12.15 12.73 2.97
N LEU A 251 13.20 13.56 3.02
CA LEU A 251 13.80 14.14 1.82
C LEU A 251 14.52 13.11 0.95
N GLN A 252 15.27 12.16 1.52
CA GLN A 252 15.89 11.07 0.76
C GLN A 252 14.85 10.20 0.06
N LEU A 253 13.77 9.84 0.75
CA LEU A 253 12.67 9.08 0.16
C LEU A 253 11.97 9.89 -0.95
N GLY A 254 11.73 11.18 -0.71
CA GLY A 254 11.14 12.10 -1.68
C GLY A 254 11.97 12.26 -2.93
N ALA A 255 13.30 12.35 -2.80
CA ALA A 255 14.23 12.44 -3.92
C ALA A 255 14.22 11.18 -4.78
N LEU A 256 14.27 9.98 -4.16
CA LEU A 256 14.15 8.71 -4.88
C LEU A 256 12.81 8.61 -5.64
N VAL A 257 11.69 8.90 -4.96
CA VAL A 257 10.37 8.84 -5.63
C VAL A 257 10.23 9.92 -6.71
N SER A 258 10.88 11.08 -6.57
CA SER A 258 10.95 12.10 -7.62
C SER A 258 11.70 11.62 -8.85
N ALA A 259 12.83 10.94 -8.68
CA ALA A 259 13.56 10.35 -9.79
C ALA A 259 12.73 9.25 -10.51
N ILE A 260 11.99 8.43 -9.76
CA ILE A 260 11.04 7.48 -10.35
C ILE A 260 9.94 8.22 -11.13
N ALA A 261 9.38 9.28 -10.54
CA ALA A 261 8.28 10.04 -11.11
C ALA A 261 8.68 10.90 -12.32
N ASN A 262 9.96 11.21 -12.53
CA ASN A 262 10.42 12.05 -13.65
C ASN A 262 11.19 11.30 -14.74
N GLY A 263 11.30 9.97 -14.66
CA GLY A 263 11.98 9.17 -15.68
C GLY A 263 13.45 8.85 -15.39
N GLY A 264 13.99 9.25 -14.23
CA GLY A 264 15.33 8.84 -13.77
C GLY A 264 16.28 9.98 -13.43
N THR A 265 15.85 11.24 -13.40
CA THR A 265 16.73 12.35 -13.01
C THR A 265 16.65 12.59 -11.50
N LEU A 266 17.73 12.34 -10.78
CA LEU A 266 17.81 12.69 -9.36
C LEU A 266 18.25 14.15 -9.24
N TYR A 267 17.34 15.03 -8.81
CA TYR A 267 17.64 16.41 -8.47
C TYR A 267 18.10 16.51 -7.01
N TYR A 268 18.91 17.51 -6.70
CA TYR A 268 18.99 17.98 -5.32
C TYR A 268 17.64 18.55 -4.91
N MET A 269 17.20 18.25 -3.70
CA MET A 269 16.00 18.88 -3.13
C MET A 269 16.34 20.34 -2.81
N GLN A 270 15.48 21.26 -3.22
CA GLN A 270 15.70 22.69 -3.02
C GLN A 270 14.46 23.30 -2.36
N HIS A 271 14.65 23.94 -1.21
CA HIS A 271 13.60 24.61 -0.44
C HIS A 271 13.90 26.13 -0.46
N PRO A 272 13.39 26.88 -1.45
CA PRO A 272 13.58 28.32 -1.48
C PRO A 272 12.90 28.94 -0.25
N ASN A 273 13.54 29.93 0.36
CA ASN A 273 13.07 30.57 1.60
C ASN A 273 12.28 31.86 1.35
N SER A 274 12.21 32.34 0.10
CA SER A 274 11.60 33.62 -0.24
C SER A 274 11.01 33.63 -1.65
N PRO A 275 10.05 34.54 -1.94
CA PRO A 275 9.52 34.71 -3.29
C PRO A 275 10.59 35.03 -4.34
N ASP A 276 11.65 35.77 -3.97
CA ASP A 276 12.75 36.11 -4.86
C ASP A 276 13.60 34.87 -5.21
N GLU A 277 13.86 33.98 -4.24
CA GLU A 277 14.51 32.69 -4.50
C GLU A 277 13.64 31.78 -5.36
N VAL A 278 12.31 31.83 -5.21
CA VAL A 278 11.36 31.12 -6.08
C VAL A 278 11.43 31.66 -7.51
N ALA A 279 11.43 32.98 -7.70
CA ALA A 279 11.48 33.61 -9.02
C ALA A 279 12.79 33.31 -9.77
N ASN A 280 13.90 33.19 -9.04
CA ASN A 280 15.22 32.86 -9.57
C ASN A 280 15.57 31.36 -9.47
N PHE A 281 14.57 30.51 -9.21
CA PHE A 281 14.78 29.09 -9.00
C PHE A 281 15.38 28.42 -10.24
N GLN A 282 16.48 27.67 -10.03
CA GLN A 282 17.09 26.84 -11.06
C GLN A 282 17.25 25.41 -10.53
N PRO A 283 16.67 24.40 -11.21
CA PRO A 283 16.86 23.00 -10.86
C PRO A 283 18.33 22.59 -10.86
N ARG A 284 18.77 21.87 -9.83
CA ARG A 284 20.13 21.31 -9.77
C ARG A 284 20.10 19.79 -9.87
N VAL A 285 20.58 19.27 -11.00
CA VAL A 285 20.71 17.82 -11.20
C VAL A 285 21.83 17.30 -10.30
N LYS A 286 21.53 16.27 -9.52
CA LYS A 286 22.50 15.53 -8.72
C LYS A 286 23.10 14.37 -9.52
N ARG A 287 22.28 13.63 -10.27
CA ARG A 287 22.69 12.51 -11.14
C ARG A 287 21.56 12.05 -12.05
N HIS A 288 21.91 11.37 -13.14
CA HIS A 288 20.96 10.62 -13.97
C HIS A 288 21.04 9.13 -13.62
N LEU A 289 19.89 8.51 -13.44
CA LEU A 289 19.70 7.10 -13.15
C LEU A 289 19.16 6.41 -14.39
N ASP A 290 19.80 5.30 -14.79
CA ASP A 290 19.33 4.47 -15.90
C ASP A 290 18.19 3.54 -15.45
N ILE A 291 17.05 4.15 -15.11
CA ILE A 291 15.85 3.45 -14.63
C ILE A 291 14.64 3.66 -15.54
N GLY A 292 14.75 4.49 -16.57
CA GLY A 292 13.68 4.82 -17.52
C GLY A 292 12.91 3.59 -18.02
N PRO A 293 13.61 2.58 -18.57
CA PRO A 293 12.98 1.33 -19.03
C PRO A 293 12.32 0.50 -17.93
N LEU A 294 12.75 0.67 -16.68
CA LEU A 294 12.34 -0.13 -15.52
C LEU A 294 11.11 0.46 -14.80
N ILE A 295 10.81 1.73 -15.03
CA ILE A 295 9.74 2.45 -14.33
C ILE A 295 8.37 1.83 -14.61
N ALA A 296 8.11 1.33 -15.82
CA ALA A 296 6.83 0.69 -16.14
C ALA A 296 6.58 -0.54 -15.26
N ASP A 297 7.59 -1.42 -15.12
CA ASP A 297 7.52 -2.63 -14.30
C ASP A 297 7.33 -2.32 -12.81
N LEU A 298 7.95 -1.23 -12.33
CA LEU A 298 7.78 -0.77 -10.95
C LEU A 298 6.40 -0.13 -10.71
N SER A 299 5.91 0.63 -11.70
CA SER A 299 4.71 1.45 -11.62
C SER A 299 3.45 0.61 -11.43
N ASP A 300 3.35 -0.55 -12.09
CA ASP A 300 2.23 -1.50 -11.93
C ASP A 300 2.09 -1.93 -10.45
N GLY A 301 3.22 -2.24 -9.80
CA GLY A 301 3.22 -2.63 -8.39
C GLY A 301 2.90 -1.48 -7.43
N MET A 302 3.33 -0.27 -7.75
CA MET A 302 3.02 0.94 -6.98
C MET A 302 1.55 1.37 -7.14
N ALA A 303 0.97 1.25 -8.33
CA ALA A 303 -0.46 1.44 -8.58
C ALA A 303 -1.28 0.38 -7.85
N GLY A 304 -0.89 -0.90 -7.98
CA GLY A 304 -1.55 -2.00 -7.29
C GLY A 304 -1.59 -1.86 -5.76
N ALA A 305 -0.58 -1.19 -5.17
CA ALA A 305 -0.60 -0.86 -3.75
C ALA A 305 -1.81 0.03 -3.37
N VAL A 306 -2.17 0.99 -4.21
CA VAL A 306 -3.31 1.91 -4.01
C VAL A 306 -4.63 1.27 -4.43
N GLU A 307 -4.64 0.49 -5.51
CA GLU A 307 -5.88 -0.09 -6.04
C GLU A 307 -6.46 -1.20 -5.17
N TYR A 308 -5.61 -2.15 -4.76
CA TYR A 308 -6.02 -3.36 -4.03
C TYR A 308 -5.07 -3.76 -2.91
N GLY A 309 -3.96 -3.05 -2.74
CA GLY A 309 -2.90 -3.39 -1.81
C GLY A 309 -2.90 -2.58 -0.51
N THR A 310 -1.68 -2.35 -0.01
CA THR A 310 -1.44 -1.74 1.32
C THR A 310 -1.81 -0.25 1.43
N ALA A 311 -1.92 0.46 0.32
CA ALA A 311 -2.18 1.90 0.24
C ALA A 311 -3.64 2.24 -0.13
N ARG A 312 -4.55 1.27 -0.12
CA ARG A 312 -5.97 1.45 -0.49
C ARG A 312 -6.70 2.59 0.23
N SER A 313 -6.19 3.02 1.39
CA SER A 313 -6.76 4.11 2.17
C SER A 313 -6.64 5.48 1.52
N VAL A 314 -5.75 5.66 0.53
CA VAL A 314 -5.79 6.85 -0.35
C VAL A 314 -7.19 7.03 -0.94
N ARG A 315 -7.79 5.92 -1.39
CA ARG A 315 -9.09 5.86 -2.05
C ARG A 315 -10.29 6.14 -1.16
N TYR A 316 -10.08 6.29 0.15
CA TYR A 316 -11.14 6.74 1.05
C TYR A 316 -11.52 8.19 0.79
N SER A 317 -10.57 9.00 0.33
CA SER A 317 -10.80 10.43 0.05
C SER A 317 -10.58 10.80 -1.41
N PHE A 318 -9.81 10.05 -2.20
CA PHE A 318 -9.40 10.46 -3.55
C PHE A 318 -9.36 9.29 -4.55
N ASN A 319 -10.09 9.41 -5.66
CA ASN A 319 -10.21 8.39 -6.73
C ASN A 319 -10.16 8.98 -8.15
N GLU A 320 -9.98 10.30 -8.27
CA GLU A 320 -10.12 11.04 -9.52
C GLU A 320 -8.92 10.83 -10.44
N GLU A 321 -7.74 10.63 -9.87
CA GLU A 321 -6.49 10.43 -10.61
C GLU A 321 -5.76 9.17 -10.13
N SER A 322 -4.92 8.63 -11.01
CA SER A 322 -4.07 7.47 -10.69
C SER A 322 -2.97 7.89 -9.71
N ILE A 323 -2.97 7.31 -8.51
CA ILE A 323 -1.91 7.50 -7.52
C ILE A 323 -1.06 6.23 -7.47
N LEU A 324 0.25 6.41 -7.59
CA LEU A 324 1.24 5.34 -7.45
C LEU A 324 1.99 5.56 -6.15
N GLY A 325 2.15 4.52 -5.32
CA GLY A 325 2.88 4.71 -4.07
C GLY A 325 3.30 3.45 -3.36
N LYS A 326 4.02 3.65 -2.25
CA LYS A 326 4.51 2.58 -1.38
C LYS A 326 4.37 2.95 0.08
N THR A 327 3.72 2.08 0.84
CA THR A 327 3.65 2.19 2.31
C THR A 327 4.86 1.57 3.00
N GLY A 328 5.16 2.08 4.19
CA GLY A 328 6.09 1.48 5.15
C GLY A 328 5.45 1.41 6.54
N THR A 329 5.68 0.32 7.26
CA THR A 329 5.26 0.19 8.67
C THR A 329 6.27 -0.66 9.41
N CYS A 330 6.78 -0.14 10.52
CA CYS A 330 7.66 -0.86 11.42
C CYS A 330 7.59 -0.25 12.82
N SER A 331 8.27 -0.86 13.78
CA SER A 331 8.27 -0.41 15.17
C SER A 331 9.65 -0.61 15.76
N ARG A 332 10.14 0.41 16.47
CA ARG A 332 11.46 0.39 17.12
C ARG A 332 11.38 1.20 18.41
N ALA A 333 11.99 0.67 19.47
CA ALA A 333 12.15 1.35 20.77
C ALA A 333 10.87 1.98 21.38
N GLY A 334 9.71 1.34 21.21
CA GLY A 334 8.44 1.88 21.73
C GLY A 334 7.77 2.92 20.81
N THR A 335 8.28 3.11 19.59
CA THR A 335 7.69 3.97 18.57
C THR A 335 7.26 3.13 17.37
N ARG A 336 6.12 3.46 16.80
CA ARG A 336 5.66 2.94 15.51
C ARG A 336 5.88 4.00 14.43
N TYR A 337 6.35 3.57 13.28
CA TYR A 337 6.54 4.41 12.10
C TYR A 337 5.51 4.07 11.04
N GLY A 338 4.93 5.11 10.44
CA GLY A 338 4.04 5.03 9.29
C GLY A 338 4.59 5.86 8.15
N TRP A 339 4.99 5.21 7.07
CA TRP A 339 5.48 5.88 5.87
C TRP A 339 4.50 5.69 4.72
N PHE A 340 4.39 6.71 3.90
CA PHE A 340 3.84 6.59 2.55
C PHE A 340 4.54 7.58 1.63
N ALA A 341 5.12 7.08 0.54
CA ALA A 341 5.60 7.92 -0.54
C ALA A 341 4.81 7.60 -1.80
N SER A 342 4.39 8.64 -2.52
CA SER A 342 3.53 8.51 -3.69
C SER A 342 3.73 9.64 -4.67
N TYR A 343 3.22 9.47 -5.87
CA TYR A 343 3.00 10.57 -6.80
C TYR A 343 1.68 10.39 -7.55
N ALA A 344 1.05 11.51 -7.90
CA ALA A 344 -0.11 11.52 -8.80
C ALA A 344 0.38 11.44 -10.24
N ASN A 345 -0.07 10.43 -10.99
CA ASN A 345 0.24 10.26 -12.39
C ASN A 345 -0.80 11.01 -13.26
N THR A 346 -0.72 12.35 -13.24
CA THR A 346 -1.58 13.21 -14.06
C THR A 346 -0.82 13.76 -15.27
N ASN A 347 -1.55 14.16 -16.31
CA ASN A 347 -0.99 14.76 -17.52
C ASN A 347 -0.59 16.24 -17.35
N VAL A 348 -1.10 16.88 -16.30
CA VAL A 348 -1.01 18.33 -16.07
C VAL A 348 0.12 18.68 -15.10
N GLY A 349 0.69 17.67 -14.43
CA GLY A 349 1.84 17.82 -13.55
C GLY A 349 1.89 16.67 -12.55
N ARG A 350 3.10 16.24 -12.20
CA ARG A 350 3.31 15.25 -11.14
C ARG A 350 3.67 15.99 -9.86
N ILE A 351 3.09 15.58 -8.75
CA ILE A 351 3.51 16.01 -7.41
C ILE A 351 3.87 14.74 -6.64
N VAL A 352 5.06 14.73 -6.04
CA VAL A 352 5.51 13.67 -5.15
C VAL A 352 5.14 14.07 -3.73
N THR A 353 4.48 13.17 -3.02
CA THR A 353 4.09 13.37 -1.62
C THR A 353 4.70 12.28 -0.75
N VAL A 354 5.47 12.71 0.26
CA VAL A 354 5.97 11.85 1.34
C VAL A 354 5.26 12.21 2.63
N VAL A 355 4.62 11.23 3.25
CA VAL A 355 4.03 11.33 4.58
C VAL A 355 4.81 10.41 5.51
N PHE A 356 5.38 10.98 6.57
CA PHE A 356 6.03 10.24 7.64
C PHE A 356 5.32 10.52 8.96
N LEU A 357 5.01 9.46 9.69
CA LEU A 357 4.35 9.50 10.98
C LEU A 357 5.16 8.72 12.01
N GLN A 358 5.23 9.23 13.23
CA GLN A 358 5.79 8.53 14.39
C GLN A 358 4.79 8.57 15.56
N GLY A 359 4.73 7.50 16.34
CA GLY A 359 3.81 7.47 17.47
C GLY A 359 3.45 6.07 17.94
N GLY A 360 2.19 5.89 18.30
CA GLY A 360 1.66 4.67 18.87
C GLY A 360 0.90 3.81 17.86
N ARG A 361 -0.09 3.07 18.35
CA ARG A 361 -0.86 2.13 17.53
C ARG A 361 -1.50 2.74 16.26
N PRO A 362 -2.07 3.96 16.28
CA PRO A 362 -2.69 4.57 15.10
C PRO A 362 -1.69 4.94 14.00
N THR A 363 -0.38 4.91 14.29
CA THR A 363 0.68 5.28 13.34
C THR A 363 1.10 4.10 12.49
N TYR A 364 0.75 4.07 11.21
CA TYR A 364 1.13 3.01 10.27
C TYR A 364 0.99 3.49 8.82
N GLY A 365 1.54 2.74 7.87
CA GLY A 365 1.63 3.12 6.46
C GLY A 365 0.27 3.42 5.81
N PRO A 366 -0.76 2.57 5.96
CA PRO A 366 -2.10 2.92 5.50
C PRO A 366 -2.66 4.21 6.11
N LYS A 367 -2.33 4.58 7.35
CA LYS A 367 -2.74 5.88 7.91
C LYS A 367 -2.01 7.04 7.21
N ALA A 368 -0.72 6.88 6.92
CA ALA A 368 0.04 7.84 6.11
C ALA A 368 -0.53 7.95 4.68
N ALA A 369 -0.99 6.85 4.09
CA ALA A 369 -1.63 6.84 2.77
C ALA A 369 -3.03 7.51 2.78
N GLU A 370 -3.79 7.36 3.87
CA GLU A 370 -5.05 8.09 4.08
C GLU A 370 -4.82 9.61 4.12
N ILE A 371 -3.78 10.06 4.81
CA ILE A 371 -3.38 11.48 4.87
C ILE A 371 -3.03 11.99 3.47
N ALA A 372 -2.21 11.25 2.71
CA ALA A 372 -1.91 11.63 1.33
C ALA A 372 -3.18 11.70 0.46
N GLY A 373 -4.13 10.78 0.63
CA GLY A 373 -5.42 10.83 -0.06
C GLY A 373 -6.22 12.10 0.24
N ARG A 374 -6.24 12.58 1.49
CA ARG A 374 -6.84 13.88 1.84
C ARG A 374 -6.11 15.05 1.19
N MET A 375 -4.77 15.01 1.20
CA MET A 375 -3.98 16.05 0.53
C MET A 375 -4.29 16.11 -0.98
N TYR A 376 -4.34 14.97 -1.66
CA TYR A 376 -4.68 14.92 -3.09
C TYR A 376 -6.10 15.44 -3.37
N ARG A 377 -7.08 15.10 -2.51
CA ARG A 377 -8.43 15.67 -2.59
C ARG A 377 -8.40 17.19 -2.48
N ASN A 378 -7.73 17.73 -1.46
CA ASN A 378 -7.64 19.17 -1.25
C ASN A 378 -6.99 19.88 -2.44
N LEU A 379 -5.90 19.32 -3.00
CA LEU A 379 -5.26 19.88 -4.20
C LEU A 379 -6.18 19.84 -5.43
N TYR A 380 -6.92 18.75 -5.61
CA TYR A 380 -7.85 18.58 -6.72
C TYR A 380 -9.01 19.58 -6.64
N ASP A 381 -9.63 19.71 -5.47
CA ASP A 381 -10.76 20.62 -5.24
C ASP A 381 -10.37 22.10 -5.45
N HIS A 382 -9.09 22.44 -5.26
CA HIS A 382 -8.53 23.77 -5.51
C HIS A 382 -7.85 23.90 -6.89
N SER A 383 -8.15 22.99 -7.83
CA SER A 383 -7.72 23.08 -9.23
C SER A 383 -6.21 23.08 -9.46
N PHE A 384 -5.40 22.54 -8.52
CA PHE A 384 -3.94 22.44 -8.67
C PHE A 384 -3.54 21.69 -9.95
N PHE A 385 -4.30 20.63 -10.28
CA PHE A 385 -4.07 19.79 -11.47
C PHE A 385 -4.76 20.31 -12.74
N ALA A 386 -5.41 21.47 -12.74
CA ALA A 386 -6.11 22.01 -13.90
C ALA A 386 -5.39 23.20 -14.56
N GLY A 387 -4.42 23.83 -13.87
CA GLY A 387 -3.82 25.11 -14.27
C GLY A 387 -2.38 25.06 -14.81
N ARG A 388 -1.76 23.89 -14.95
CA ARG A 388 -0.36 23.77 -15.39
C ARG A 388 -0.27 23.30 -16.85
N PRO A 389 0.71 23.76 -17.66
CA PRO A 389 0.87 23.29 -19.02
C PRO A 389 1.13 21.77 -19.04
N LEU A 390 0.51 21.05 -19.98
CA LEU A 390 0.68 19.61 -20.16
C LEU A 390 2.17 19.27 -20.31
N LEU A 391 2.65 18.28 -19.55
CA LEU A 391 3.98 17.72 -19.80
C LEU A 391 3.95 17.01 -21.15
N PRO A 392 5.01 17.11 -21.98
CA PRO A 392 5.10 16.31 -23.19
C PRO A 392 5.06 14.83 -22.80
N THR A 393 4.01 14.14 -23.23
CA THR A 393 3.92 12.69 -23.14
C THR A 393 5.02 12.10 -24.00
N ASN A 394 6.05 11.52 -23.39
CA ASN A 394 7.01 10.67 -24.10
C ASN A 394 6.29 9.39 -24.56
N ALA A 395 5.50 9.51 -25.63
CA ALA A 395 5.18 8.40 -26.49
C ALA A 395 6.47 8.12 -27.29
N ALA A 396 7.00 6.91 -27.14
CA ALA A 396 8.11 6.41 -27.93
C ALA A 396 7.74 6.53 -29.43
N GLY A 397 8.28 7.55 -30.08
CA GLY A 397 8.22 7.74 -31.53
C GLY A 397 9.47 7.13 -32.14
N THR A 398 9.30 6.01 -32.85
CA THR A 398 10.29 5.46 -33.77
C THR A 398 10.71 6.57 -34.76
N PRO A 399 12.02 6.82 -34.98
CA PRO A 399 12.42 7.80 -35.98
C PRO A 399 12.10 7.24 -37.37
N ALA A 400 11.28 7.97 -38.11
CA ALA A 400 11.07 7.74 -39.54
C ALA A 400 12.39 8.03 -40.27
N VAL A 401 12.99 6.97 -40.81
CA VAL A 401 14.12 7.06 -41.74
C VAL A 401 13.60 7.66 -43.03
N GLY A 402 13.90 8.94 -43.26
CA GLY A 402 13.70 9.61 -44.53
C GLY A 402 14.75 9.13 -45.53
N VAL A 403 14.31 8.40 -46.55
CA VAL A 403 15.08 8.13 -47.77
C VAL A 403 14.97 9.38 -48.64
N THR A 404 16.09 10.05 -48.90
CA THR A 404 16.21 11.04 -49.98
C THR A 404 16.88 10.42 -51.20
N GLN A 405 16.19 10.52 -52.34
CA GLN A 405 16.81 10.57 -53.66
C GLN A 405 17.42 11.94 -53.89
#